data_AF-A0A517MV06-F1
#
_entry.id   AF-A0A517MV06-F1
#
_cell.length_a   1.000
_cell.length_b   1.000
_cell.length_c   1.000
_cell.angle_alpha   90.00
_cell.angle_beta   90.00
_cell.angle_gamma   90.00
#
_symmetry.space_group_name_H-M   'P 1'
#
loop_
_entity.id
_entity.type
_entity.pdbx_description
1 polymer ?
#
loop_
_entity_poly.entity_id
_entity_poly.type
_entity_poly.pdbx_seq_one_letter_code
_entity_poly.pdbx_strand_id
1 'polypeptide(L)'
;MTPESITSLNRLLAIQCRSFPQYLQWSRPYVPRGREEIMETILTIVADQDAIADRISHMLQESNGWTRTGDFPMEFTDLHDLNIDFLLNAAVNYQEQDVEIIDSLVQQLSTSPAAKAVAEESLGMAKGHLDLLRELLPTSAAS
;
A
#
# COMPACT_ATOMS: atom_id res chain seq x y z
N MET A 1 14.93 15.95 -11.82
CA MET A 1 14.21 14.68 -12.07
C MET A 1 13.52 14.76 -13.42
N THR A 2 13.42 13.67 -14.20
CA THR A 2 12.73 13.71 -15.51
C THR A 2 11.20 13.70 -15.34
N PRO A 3 10.41 14.17 -16.32
CA PRO A 3 8.95 14.10 -16.27
C PRO A 3 8.40 12.68 -16.08
N GLU A 4 9.05 11.67 -16.69
CA GLU A 4 8.71 10.26 -16.54
C GLU A 4 8.93 9.80 -15.10
N SER A 5 10.07 10.16 -14.50
CA SER A 5 10.35 9.84 -13.10
C SER A 5 9.37 10.51 -12.13
N ILE A 6 8.97 11.76 -12.40
CA ILE A 6 7.94 12.47 -11.63
C ILE A 6 6.59 11.75 -11.74
N THR A 7 6.27 11.24 -12.92
CA THR A 7 5.03 10.49 -13.17
C THR A 7 5.03 9.16 -12.42
N SER A 8 6.14 8.41 -12.47
CA SER A 8 6.28 7.15 -11.73
C SER A 8 6.28 7.35 -10.21
N LEU A 9 6.92 8.41 -9.69
CA LEU A 9 6.84 8.74 -8.27
C LEU A 9 5.44 9.16 -7.82
N ASN A 10 4.70 9.91 -8.63
CA ASN A 10 3.30 10.23 -8.30
C ASN A 10 2.42 8.98 -8.30
N ARG A 11 2.67 8.02 -9.20
CA ARG A 11 1.99 6.72 -9.15
C ARG A 11 2.33 5.94 -7.89
N LEU A 12 3.60 5.91 -7.50
CA LEU A 12 4.02 5.27 -6.24
C LEU A 12 3.37 5.95 -5.03
N LEU A 13 3.36 7.29 -5.00
CA LEU A 13 2.73 8.09 -3.95
C LEU A 13 1.22 7.79 -3.86
N ALA A 14 0.54 7.67 -4.99
CA ALA A 14 -0.88 7.31 -5.02
C ALA A 14 -1.13 5.94 -4.36
N ILE A 15 -0.29 4.94 -4.63
CA ILE A 15 -0.37 3.62 -3.97
C ILE A 15 -0.19 3.79 -2.45
N GLN A 16 0.85 4.51 -2.00
CA GLN A 16 1.10 4.70 -0.57
C GLN A 16 -0.05 5.43 0.15
N CYS A 17 -0.73 6.36 -0.51
CA CYS A 17 -1.80 7.16 0.10
C CYS A 17 -3.22 6.60 -0.11
N ARG A 18 -3.41 5.70 -1.06
CA ARG A 18 -4.74 5.20 -1.50
C ARG A 18 -4.80 3.67 -1.62
N SER A 19 -3.90 2.96 -0.96
CA SER A 19 -3.94 1.50 -0.82
C SER A 19 -5.20 1.03 -0.09
N PHE A 20 -5.48 -0.26 -0.17
CA PHE A 20 -6.59 -0.84 0.58
C PHE A 20 -6.41 -0.74 2.11
N PRO A 21 -5.22 -1.00 2.71
CA PRO A 21 -4.96 -0.69 4.12
C PRO A 21 -5.26 0.77 4.50
N GLN A 22 -4.88 1.73 3.66
CA GLN A 22 -5.18 3.15 3.88
C GLN A 22 -6.67 3.46 3.89
N TYR A 23 -7.47 2.70 3.14
CA TYR A 23 -8.92 2.81 3.20
C TYR A 23 -9.50 2.19 4.48
N LEU A 24 -9.00 1.01 4.87
CA LEU A 24 -9.51 0.26 6.03
C LEU A 24 -9.35 0.99 7.37
N GLN A 25 -8.36 1.86 7.51
CA GLN A 25 -8.23 2.68 8.73
C GLN A 25 -9.48 3.56 8.97
N TRP A 26 -10.19 3.93 7.91
CA TRP A 26 -11.37 4.80 7.96
C TRP A 26 -12.69 4.03 7.94
N SER A 27 -12.73 2.84 7.35
CA SER A 27 -13.95 2.04 7.21
C SER A 27 -14.46 1.44 8.52
N ARG A 28 -13.61 1.36 9.55
CA ARG A 28 -13.93 0.84 10.90
C ARG A 28 -14.70 -0.49 10.86
N PRO A 29 -14.12 -1.54 10.26
CA PRO A 29 -14.79 -2.82 10.14
C PRO A 29 -15.08 -3.45 11.50
N TYR A 30 -16.09 -4.31 11.57
CA TYR A 30 -16.34 -5.10 12.77
C TYR A 30 -15.22 -6.12 13.00
N VAL A 31 -14.54 -6.00 14.13
CA VAL A 31 -13.47 -6.91 14.57
C VAL A 31 -13.99 -7.77 15.72
N PRO A 32 -14.23 -9.07 15.51
CA PRO A 32 -14.57 -9.97 16.60
C PRO A 32 -13.39 -10.18 17.53
N ARG A 33 -13.70 -10.53 18.79
CA ARG A 33 -12.69 -10.85 19.80
C ARG A 33 -11.79 -11.99 19.32
N GLY A 34 -10.48 -11.85 19.48
CA GLY A 34 -9.46 -12.79 19.03
C GLY A 34 -8.98 -12.56 17.58
N ARG A 35 -9.43 -11.49 16.91
CA ARG A 35 -8.98 -11.07 15.57
C ARG A 35 -8.40 -9.65 15.55
N GLU A 36 -8.09 -9.09 16.72
CA GLU A 36 -7.56 -7.73 16.89
C GLU A 36 -6.24 -7.52 16.14
N GLU A 37 -5.40 -8.55 16.09
CA GLU A 37 -4.10 -8.55 15.40
C GLU A 37 -4.19 -8.18 13.92
N ILE A 38 -5.32 -8.46 13.26
CA ILE A 38 -5.54 -8.05 11.86
C ILE A 38 -5.55 -6.53 11.73
N MET A 39 -6.31 -5.84 12.59
CA MET A 39 -6.36 -4.38 12.54
C MET A 39 -5.05 -3.76 13.02
N GLU A 40 -4.37 -4.34 14.00
CA GLU A 40 -3.04 -3.90 14.42
C GLU A 40 -2.01 -3.98 13.27
N THR A 41 -2.09 -5.05 12.48
CA THR A 41 -1.23 -5.24 11.30
C THR A 41 -1.57 -4.25 10.20
N ILE A 42 -2.85 -4.02 9.92
CA ILE A 42 -3.30 -2.99 8.96
C ILE A 42 -2.78 -1.61 9.36
N LEU A 43 -2.88 -1.24 10.65
CA LEU A 43 -2.40 0.06 11.13
C LEU A 43 -0.87 0.19 11.08
N THR A 44 -0.15 -0.91 11.25
CA THR A 44 1.31 -0.95 11.05
C THR A 44 1.66 -0.67 9.59
N ILE A 45 0.95 -1.32 8.65
CA ILE A 45 1.11 -1.09 7.21
C ILE A 45 0.82 0.38 6.84
N VAL A 46 -0.25 0.96 7.39
CA VAL A 46 -0.61 2.36 7.16
C VAL A 46 0.51 3.31 7.61
N ALA A 47 1.05 3.12 8.82
CA ALA A 47 2.12 3.97 9.34
C ALA A 47 3.40 3.89 8.47
N ASP A 48 3.73 2.69 8.00
CA ASP A 48 4.83 2.43 7.08
C ASP A 48 4.63 3.14 5.73
N GLN A 49 3.41 3.06 5.18
CA GLN A 49 3.05 3.71 3.91
C GLN A 49 3.10 5.24 4.03
N ASP A 50 2.62 5.81 5.14
CA ASP A 50 2.69 7.25 5.42
C ASP A 50 4.15 7.75 5.45
N ALA A 51 5.05 7.00 6.09
CA ALA A 51 6.47 7.35 6.15
C ALA A 51 7.12 7.39 4.76
N ILE A 52 6.77 6.46 3.87
CA ILE A 52 7.24 6.48 2.48
C ILE A 52 6.57 7.61 1.68
N ALA A 53 5.27 7.84 1.88
CA ALA A 53 4.53 8.90 1.21
C ALA A 53 5.11 10.29 1.49
N ASP A 54 5.49 10.56 2.74
CA ASP A 54 6.14 11.81 3.15
C ASP A 54 7.48 12.01 2.41
N ARG A 55 8.31 10.96 2.35
CA ARG A 55 9.59 11.00 1.65
C ARG A 55 9.42 11.25 0.15
N ILE A 56 8.49 10.56 -0.50
CA ILE A 56 8.19 10.78 -1.93
C ILE A 56 7.69 12.22 -2.16
N SER A 57 6.83 12.72 -1.27
CA SER A 57 6.30 14.08 -1.36
C SER A 57 7.40 15.13 -1.28
N HIS A 58 8.36 14.96 -0.37
CA HIS A 58 9.53 15.84 -0.29
C HIS A 58 10.37 15.79 -1.57
N MET A 59 10.65 14.60 -2.11
CA MET A 59 11.42 14.46 -3.36
C MET A 59 10.75 15.12 -4.57
N LEU A 60 9.42 15.03 -4.65
CA LEU A 60 8.63 15.66 -5.69
C LEU A 60 8.69 17.19 -5.55
N GLN A 61 8.53 17.72 -4.34
CA GLN A 61 8.62 19.16 -4.06
C GLN A 61 10.00 19.74 -4.40
N GLU A 62 11.08 19.07 -4.01
CA GLU A 62 12.46 19.47 -4.34
C GLU A 62 12.73 19.47 -5.86
N SER A 63 11.96 18.68 -6.62
CA SER A 63 12.03 18.62 -8.07
C SER A 63 11.09 19.61 -8.78
N ASN A 64 10.45 20.53 -8.05
CA ASN A 64 9.36 21.40 -8.53
C ASN A 64 8.18 20.62 -9.15
N GLY A 65 8.03 19.36 -8.76
CA GLY A 65 6.91 18.50 -9.11
C GLY A 65 5.72 18.74 -8.19
N TRP A 66 4.53 18.44 -8.68
CA TRP A 66 3.29 18.51 -7.91
C TRP A 66 2.97 17.12 -7.39
N THR A 67 2.54 17.03 -6.13
CA THR A 67 2.05 15.78 -5.54
C THR A 67 0.64 15.49 -6.04
N ARG A 68 0.39 14.23 -6.43
CA ARG A 68 -0.88 13.75 -6.93
C ARG A 68 -1.17 12.38 -6.33
N THR A 69 -1.98 12.37 -5.27
CA THR A 69 -2.38 11.13 -4.58
C THR A 69 -3.64 10.49 -5.16
N GLY A 70 -4.50 11.29 -5.81
CA GLY A 70 -5.79 10.85 -6.31
C GLY A 70 -6.81 10.57 -5.19
N ASP A 71 -7.92 9.94 -5.59
CA ASP A 71 -8.99 9.46 -4.72
C ASP A 71 -8.88 7.95 -4.51
N PHE A 72 -9.57 7.42 -3.49
CA PHE A 72 -9.67 5.97 -3.32
C PHE A 72 -10.44 5.33 -4.50
N PRO A 73 -10.06 4.13 -4.94
CA PRO A 73 -10.86 3.36 -5.90
C PRO A 73 -12.30 3.18 -5.41
N MET A 74 -13.27 3.42 -6.31
CA MET A 74 -14.69 3.32 -5.97
C MET A 74 -15.10 1.92 -5.50
N GLU A 75 -14.45 0.86 -6.01
CA GLU A 75 -14.71 -0.52 -5.59
C GLU A 75 -14.45 -0.78 -4.09
N PHE A 76 -13.68 0.07 -3.40
CA PHE A 76 -13.48 -0.06 -1.96
C PHE A 76 -14.74 0.25 -1.15
N THR A 77 -15.65 1.09 -1.68
CA THR A 77 -16.90 1.43 -0.98
C THR A 77 -17.83 0.23 -0.85
N ASP A 78 -17.74 -0.74 -1.75
CA ASP A 78 -18.55 -1.96 -1.72
C ASP A 78 -18.15 -2.92 -0.59
N LEU A 79 -17.02 -2.65 0.10
CA LEU A 79 -16.40 -3.55 1.06
C LEU A 79 -16.62 -3.13 2.53
N HIS A 80 -17.28 -2.00 2.80
CA HIS A 80 -17.38 -1.43 4.15
C HIS A 80 -18.18 -2.24 5.19
N ASP A 81 -19.06 -3.15 4.75
CA ASP A 81 -19.98 -3.90 5.64
C ASP A 81 -19.53 -5.36 5.86
N LEU A 82 -18.33 -5.70 5.40
CA LEU A 82 -17.83 -7.07 5.40
C LEU A 82 -17.07 -7.39 6.70
N ASN A 83 -17.09 -8.66 7.07
CA ASN A 83 -16.35 -9.13 8.24
C ASN A 83 -14.84 -9.00 8.02
N ILE A 84 -14.08 -8.91 9.11
CA ILE A 84 -12.63 -8.68 9.05
C ILE A 84 -11.86 -9.80 8.31
N ASP A 85 -12.35 -11.03 8.32
CA ASP A 85 -11.69 -12.16 7.63
C ASP A 85 -11.84 -12.07 6.11
N PHE A 86 -12.98 -11.61 5.63
CA PHE A 86 -13.17 -11.30 4.22
C PHE A 86 -12.28 -10.13 3.81
N LEU A 87 -12.23 -9.08 4.64
CA LEU A 87 -11.38 -7.91 4.38
C LEU A 87 -9.89 -8.25 4.40
N LEU A 88 -9.47 -9.20 5.23
CA LEU A 88 -8.09 -9.72 5.21
C LEU A 88 -7.76 -10.39 3.87
N ASN A 89 -8.64 -11.23 3.34
CA ASN A 89 -8.45 -11.83 2.02
C ASN A 89 -8.38 -10.76 0.92
N ALA A 90 -9.26 -9.75 0.98
CA ALA A 90 -9.21 -8.62 0.05
C ALA A 90 -7.89 -7.84 0.18
N ALA A 91 -7.42 -7.59 1.40
CA ALA A 91 -6.15 -6.90 1.65
C ALA A 91 -4.96 -7.67 1.07
N VAL A 92 -4.92 -9.00 1.18
CA VAL A 92 -3.90 -9.83 0.53
C VAL A 92 -3.94 -9.64 -0.98
N ASN A 93 -5.11 -9.74 -1.61
CA ASN A 93 -5.24 -9.60 -3.07
C ASN A 93 -4.83 -8.21 -3.58
N TYR A 94 -5.20 -7.14 -2.86
CA TYR A 94 -4.77 -5.79 -3.24
C TYR A 94 -3.28 -5.57 -2.99
N GLN A 95 -2.74 -6.12 -1.91
CA GLN A 95 -1.31 -6.02 -1.62
C GLN A 95 -0.45 -6.76 -2.67
N GLU A 96 -0.92 -7.90 -3.19
CA GLU A 96 -0.28 -8.59 -4.32
C GLU A 96 -0.21 -7.71 -5.57
N GLN A 97 -1.31 -7.04 -5.91
CA GLN A 97 -1.36 -6.09 -7.03
C GLN A 97 -0.42 -4.91 -6.82
N ASP A 98 -0.40 -4.34 -5.60
CA ASP A 98 0.50 -3.24 -5.25
C ASP A 98 1.98 -3.67 -5.41
N VAL A 99 2.35 -4.87 -4.96
CA VAL A 99 3.71 -5.41 -5.14
C VAL A 99 4.10 -5.49 -6.62
N GLU A 100 3.21 -6.00 -7.47
CA GLU A 100 3.47 -6.10 -8.92
C GLU A 100 3.62 -4.72 -9.57
N ILE A 101 2.75 -3.77 -9.21
CA ILE A 101 2.80 -2.41 -9.75
C ILE A 101 4.09 -1.70 -9.29
N ILE A 102 4.44 -1.81 -8.01
CA ILE A 102 5.66 -1.18 -7.46
C ILE A 102 6.91 -1.77 -8.11
N ASP A 103 6.97 -3.08 -8.35
CA ASP A 103 8.09 -3.71 -9.08
C ASP A 103 8.26 -3.11 -10.49
N SER A 104 7.16 -2.90 -11.21
CA SER A 104 7.19 -2.22 -12.51
C SER A 104 7.71 -0.78 -12.40
N LEU A 105 7.31 -0.03 -11.37
CA LEU A 105 7.76 1.34 -11.13
C LEU A 105 9.27 1.41 -10.83
N VAL A 106 9.82 0.43 -10.09
CA VAL A 106 11.27 0.32 -9.85
C VAL A 106 12.04 0.24 -11.16
N GLN A 107 11.55 -0.53 -12.14
CA GLN A 107 12.20 -0.65 -13.45
C GLN A 107 12.13 0.66 -14.25
N GLN A 108 11.00 1.37 -14.17
CA GLN A 108 10.79 2.65 -14.87
C GLN A 108 11.66 3.78 -14.31
N LEU A 109 12.07 3.70 -13.04
CA LEU A 109 12.91 4.70 -12.36
C LEU A 109 14.42 4.50 -12.57
N SER A 110 14.83 3.63 -13.50
CA SER A 110 16.25 3.28 -13.77
C SER A 110 17.18 4.47 -14.03
N THR A 111 16.68 5.60 -14.51
CA THR A 111 17.45 6.82 -14.80
C THR A 111 17.47 7.83 -13.66
N SER A 112 16.80 7.56 -12.53
CA SER A 112 16.73 8.43 -11.36
C SER A 112 17.10 7.64 -10.09
N PRO A 113 18.39 7.51 -9.76
CA PRO A 113 18.87 6.61 -8.69
C PRO A 113 18.20 6.85 -7.33
N ALA A 114 18.01 8.12 -6.93
CA ALA A 114 17.35 8.44 -5.67
C ALA A 114 15.87 8.02 -5.67
N ALA A 115 15.15 8.24 -6.77
CA ALA A 115 13.74 7.84 -6.88
C ALA A 115 13.61 6.33 -6.92
N LYS A 116 14.51 5.65 -7.63
CA LYS A 116 14.56 4.19 -7.68
C LYS A 116 14.81 3.59 -6.30
N ALA A 117 15.74 4.14 -5.52
CA ALA A 117 16.03 3.65 -4.18
C ALA A 117 14.79 3.67 -3.26
N VAL A 118 14.01 4.76 -3.29
CA VAL A 118 12.75 4.84 -2.52
C VAL A 118 11.70 3.86 -3.03
N ALA A 119 11.64 3.62 -4.35
CA ALA A 119 10.75 2.62 -4.92
C ALA A 119 11.17 1.17 -4.55
N GLU A 120 12.47 0.88 -4.51
CA GLU A 120 13.01 -0.43 -4.09
C GLU A 120 12.75 -0.69 -2.60
N GLU A 121 12.89 0.34 -1.75
CA GLU A 121 12.52 0.26 -0.34
C GLU A 121 11.03 0.01 -0.17
N SER A 122 10.18 0.77 -0.87
CA SER A 122 8.73 0.58 -0.89
C SER A 122 8.35 -0.83 -1.36
N LEU A 123 9.04 -1.39 -2.36
CA LEU A 123 8.82 -2.75 -2.82
C LEU A 123 9.17 -3.79 -1.74
N GLY A 124 10.29 -3.60 -1.03
CA GLY A 124 10.69 -4.47 0.07
C GLY A 124 9.66 -4.45 1.20
N MET A 125 9.19 -3.27 1.58
CA MET A 125 8.14 -3.10 2.59
C MET A 125 6.84 -3.76 2.14
N ALA A 126 6.39 -3.50 0.91
CA ALA A 126 5.16 -4.07 0.38
C ALA A 126 5.16 -5.61 0.35
N LYS A 127 6.33 -6.23 0.08
CA LYS A 127 6.50 -7.69 0.18
C LYS A 127 6.42 -8.18 1.63
N GLY A 128 7.08 -7.49 2.56
CA GLY A 128 6.98 -7.82 3.99
C GLY A 128 5.55 -7.68 4.53
N HIS A 129 4.82 -6.65 4.12
CA HIS A 129 3.41 -6.47 4.46
C HIS A 129 2.54 -7.61 3.93
N LEU A 130 2.79 -8.05 2.70
CA LEU A 130 2.09 -9.19 2.10
C LEU A 130 2.31 -10.47 2.90
N ASP A 131 3.54 -10.74 3.34
CA ASP A 131 3.86 -11.91 4.15
C ASP A 131 3.13 -11.85 5.50
N LEU A 132 3.16 -10.70 6.19
CA LEU A 132 2.41 -10.49 7.45
C LEU A 132 0.90 -10.73 7.28
N LEU A 133 0.28 -10.19 6.23
CA LEU A 133 -1.15 -10.39 5.98
C LEU A 133 -1.49 -11.86 5.72
N ARG A 134 -0.62 -12.59 4.99
CA ARG A 134 -0.81 -14.02 4.70
C ARG A 134 -0.67 -14.89 5.94
N GLU A 135 0.22 -14.55 6.88
CA GLU A 135 0.36 -15.27 8.16
C GLU A 135 -0.91 -15.22 9.02
N LEU A 136 -1.73 -14.16 8.86
CA LEU A 136 -2.98 -13.98 9.60
C LEU A 136 -4.18 -14.71 8.97
N LEU A 137 -4.02 -15.21 7.74
CA LEU A 137 -5.05 -16.01 7.10
C LEU A 137 -5.26 -17.29 7.93
N PRO A 138 -6.52 -17.75 8.08
CA PRO A 138 -6.77 -19.02 8.74
C PRO A 138 -5.96 -20.11 8.04
N THR A 139 -5.14 -20.85 8.79
CA THR A 139 -4.56 -22.08 8.26
C THR A 139 -5.73 -22.97 7.87
N SER A 140 -5.87 -23.28 6.57
CA SER A 140 -6.92 -24.18 6.11
C SER A 140 -6.75 -25.49 6.87
N ALA A 141 -7.64 -25.75 7.83
CA ALA A 141 -7.71 -27.03 8.50
C ALA A 141 -8.14 -28.01 7.42
N ALA A 142 -7.18 -28.77 6.89
CA ALA A 142 -7.44 -29.91 6.03
C ALA A 142 -8.58 -30.72 6.66
N SER A 143 -9.73 -30.67 6.01
CA SER A 143 -10.92 -31.45 6.34
C SER A 143 -10.84 -32.79 5.62
#